data_AF-A0A424RZQ6-F1
#
_entry.id   AF-A0A424RZQ6-F1
#
_cell.length_a   1.000
_cell.length_b   1.000
_cell.length_c   1.000
_cell.angle_alpha   90.00
_cell.angle_beta   90.00
_cell.angle_gamma   90.00
#
_symmetry.space_group_name_H-M   'P 1'
#
loop_
_entity.id
_entity.type
_entity.pdbx_description
1 polymer ?
#
loop_
_entity_poly.entity_id
_entity_poly.type
_entity_poly.pdbx_seq_one_letter_code
_entity_poly.pdbx_strand_id
1 'polypeptide(L)'
;MLINIFFLIALYIAFRWSVAWIKYFNDLDDRFGKSIWRWSYDYPVVGKRDISILDDKNFVLLRRKRNRAVSIMYWIALLIFILVNSIMSHILIKIFG
;
A
#
# COMPACT_ATOMS: atom_id res chain seq x y z
N MET A 1 15.65 12.60 17.06
CA MET A 1 15.94 11.16 16.87
C MET A 1 14.93 10.25 17.56
N LEU A 2 14.75 10.31 18.89
CA LEU A 2 13.81 9.41 19.61
C LEU A 2 12.37 9.46 19.08
N ILE A 3 11.81 10.65 18.89
CA ILE A 3 10.46 10.83 18.32
C ILE A 3 10.33 10.19 16.93
N ASN A 4 11.33 10.37 16.05
CA ASN A 4 11.34 9.77 14.71
C ASN A 4 11.37 8.23 14.78
N ILE A 5 12.05 7.64 15.77
CA ILE A 5 12.06 6.19 16.00
C ILE A 5 10.66 5.71 16.43
N PHE A 6 10.00 6.42 17.36
CA PHE A 6 8.62 6.10 17.75
C PHE A 6 7.65 6.17 16.56
N PHE A 7 7.75 7.22 15.73
CA PHE A 7 6.96 7.33 14.50
C PHE A 7 7.26 6.23 13.49
N LEU A 8 8.52 5.81 13.33
CA LEU A 8 8.88 4.68 12.47
C LEU A 8 8.26 3.37 12.95
N ILE A 9 8.22 3.12 14.27
CA ILE A 9 7.56 1.94 14.83
C ILE A 9 6.06 1.98 14.53
N ALA A 10 5.40 3.12 14.74
CA ALA A 10 3.98 3.28 14.45
C ALA A 10 3.68 3.08 12.94
N LEU A 11 4.50 3.66 12.06
CA LEU A 11 4.35 3.48 10.61
C LEU A 11 4.64 2.06 10.17
N TYR A 12 5.58 1.35 10.81
CA TYR A 12 5.82 -0.06 10.54
C TYR A 12 4.60 -0.92 10.87
N ILE A 13 3.95 -0.67 12.02
CA ILE A 13 2.70 -1.35 12.39
C ILE A 13 1.60 -1.02 11.38
N ALA A 14 1.44 0.25 11.01
CA ALA A 14 0.46 0.68 10.00
C ALA A 14 0.74 0.04 8.62
N PHE A 15 2.01 -0.09 8.24
CA PHE A 15 2.42 -0.77 7.01
C PHE A 15 1.99 -2.24 7.04
N ARG A 16 2.31 -2.97 8.11
CA ARG A 16 1.89 -4.37 8.30
C ARG A 16 0.38 -4.53 8.24
N TRP A 17 -0.36 -3.59 8.84
CA TRP A 17 -1.82 -3.55 8.78
C TRP A 17 -2.33 -3.34 7.35
N SER A 18 -1.77 -2.39 6.59
CA SER A 18 -2.16 -2.16 5.19
C SER A 18 -1.88 -3.37 4.29
N VAL A 19 -0.74 -4.04 4.50
CA VAL A 19 -0.39 -5.28 3.79
C VAL A 19 -1.40 -6.40 4.11
N ALA A 20 -1.83 -6.52 5.37
CA ALA A 20 -2.82 -7.52 5.76
C ALA A 20 -4.17 -7.31 5.03
N TRP A 21 -4.61 -6.05 4.89
CA TRP A 21 -5.80 -5.73 4.09
C TRP A 21 -5.67 -6.09 2.63
N ILE A 22 -4.50 -5.82 2.01
CA ILE A 22 -4.28 -6.17 0.61
C ILE A 22 -4.32 -7.68 0.42
N LYS A 23 -3.71 -8.45 1.33
CA LYS A 23 -3.78 -9.93 1.30
C LYS A 23 -5.22 -10.43 1.47
N TYR A 24 -5.96 -9.88 2.42
CA TYR A 24 -7.37 -10.19 2.61
C TYR A 24 -8.17 -9.98 1.32
N PHE A 25 -7.97 -8.85 0.62
CA PHE A 25 -8.67 -8.62 -0.65
C PHE A 25 -8.18 -9.52 -1.81
N ASN A 26 -6.90 -9.90 -1.82
CA ASN A 26 -6.37 -10.85 -2.80
C ASN A 26 -6.98 -12.23 -2.64
N ASP A 27 -7.21 -12.68 -1.40
CA ASP A 27 -7.75 -14.01 -1.10
C ASP A 27 -9.29 -14.09 -1.36
N LEU A 28 -9.95 -12.94 -1.58
CA LEU A 28 -11.38 -12.90 -1.91
C LEU A 28 -11.68 -13.15 -3.39
N ASP A 29 -10.69 -13.01 -4.28
CA ASP A 29 -10.86 -13.25 -5.71
C ASP A 29 -9.53 -13.64 -6.37
N ASP A 30 -9.47 -14.84 -6.96
CA ASP A 30 -8.27 -15.42 -7.55
C ASP A 30 -7.64 -14.53 -8.65
N ARG A 31 -8.42 -13.64 -9.27
CA ARG A 31 -7.93 -12.74 -10.32
C ARG A 31 -6.83 -11.81 -9.81
N PHE A 32 -6.89 -11.33 -8.57
CA PHE A 32 -5.91 -10.36 -8.04
C PHE A 32 -4.50 -10.94 -7.86
N GLY A 33 -4.33 -12.26 -7.90
CA GLY A 33 -3.06 -12.92 -7.62
C GLY A 33 -2.47 -12.56 -6.25
N LYS A 34 -1.15 -12.75 -6.08
CA LYS A 34 -0.48 -12.62 -4.77
C LYS A 34 0.28 -11.29 -4.56
N SER A 35 0.17 -10.36 -5.51
CA SER A 35 0.93 -9.10 -5.44
C SER A 35 0.34 -8.15 -4.40
N ILE A 36 1.22 -7.53 -3.62
CA ILE A 36 0.86 -6.53 -2.61
C ILE A 36 1.09 -5.11 -3.16
N TRP A 37 2.00 -4.96 -4.14
CA TRP A 37 2.43 -3.67 -4.67
C TRP A 37 1.61 -3.22 -5.88
N ARG A 38 1.15 -4.14 -6.72
CA ARG A 38 0.50 -3.76 -7.98
C ARG A 38 -0.92 -3.27 -7.74
N TRP A 39 -1.29 -2.14 -8.33
CA TRP A 39 -2.69 -1.81 -8.52
C TRP A 39 -3.36 -2.81 -9.45
N SER A 40 -4.67 -2.96 -9.28
CA SER A 40 -5.49 -3.96 -9.95
C SER A 40 -5.97 -3.57 -11.34
N TYR A 41 -5.40 -2.53 -11.96
CA TYR A 41 -5.92 -2.00 -13.23
C TYR A 41 -5.79 -3.01 -14.37
N ASP A 42 -4.82 -3.92 -14.29
CA ASP A 42 -4.55 -4.94 -15.31
C ASP A 42 -5.47 -6.18 -15.22
N TYR A 43 -6.34 -6.30 -14.21
CA TYR A 43 -7.15 -7.51 -14.05
C TYR A 43 -8.44 -7.43 -14.86
N PRO A 44 -8.68 -8.40 -15.77
CA PRO A 44 -9.81 -8.35 -16.68
C PRO A 44 -11.13 -8.49 -15.94
N VAL A 45 -12.05 -7.59 -16.27
CA VAL A 45 -13.45 -7.67 -15.83
C VAL A 45 -14.23 -8.60 -16.74
N VAL A 46 -15.22 -9.32 -16.17
CA VAL A 46 -16.17 -10.09 -16.98
C VAL A 46 -17.05 -9.12 -17.76
N GLY A 47 -16.77 -8.90 -19.05
CA GLY A 47 -17.56 -8.04 -19.92
C GLY A 47 -16.75 -7.36 -21.03
N LYS A 48 -17.40 -6.47 -21.78
CA LYS A 48 -16.74 -5.69 -22.85
C LYS A 48 -16.13 -4.39 -22.32
N ARG A 49 -16.62 -3.90 -21.16
CA ARG A 49 -16.21 -2.61 -20.58
C ARG A 49 -15.41 -2.85 -19.30
N ASP A 50 -14.11 -2.62 -19.37
CA ASP A 50 -13.16 -2.92 -18.28
C ASP A 50 -13.35 -2.05 -17.00
N ILE A 51 -14.02 -0.91 -17.13
CA ILE A 51 -14.17 0.09 -16.06
C ILE A 51 -15.60 0.12 -15.48
N SER A 52 -16.56 -0.45 -16.20
CA SER A 52 -17.98 -0.25 -15.89
C SER A 52 -18.47 -1.18 -14.80
N ILE A 53 -19.21 -0.61 -13.84
CA ILE A 53 -19.93 -1.37 -12.82
C ILE A 53 -21.00 -2.28 -13.44
N LEU A 54 -21.46 -1.97 -14.66
CA LEU A 54 -22.52 -2.71 -15.35
C LEU A 54 -22.15 -4.16 -15.67
N ASP A 55 -20.85 -4.45 -15.82
CA ASP A 55 -20.36 -5.72 -16.34
C ASP A 55 -20.02 -6.69 -15.18
N ASP A 56 -19.25 -6.24 -14.17
CA ASP A 56 -18.95 -7.03 -12.95
C ASP A 56 -18.92 -6.12 -11.71
N LYS A 57 -20.10 -5.75 -11.22
CA LYS A 57 -20.26 -4.82 -10.09
C LYS A 57 -19.46 -5.26 -8.86
N ASN A 58 -19.53 -6.55 -8.50
CA ASN A 58 -18.94 -7.06 -7.28
C ASN A 58 -17.41 -6.99 -7.34
N PHE A 59 -16.81 -7.42 -8.45
CA PHE A 59 -15.37 -7.32 -8.65
C PHE A 59 -14.90 -5.87 -8.73
N VAL A 60 -15.61 -5.00 -9.44
CA VAL A 60 -15.25 -3.58 -9.57
C VAL A 60 -15.22 -2.90 -8.20
N LEU A 61 -16.19 -3.19 -7.32
CA LEU A 61 -16.22 -2.65 -5.96
C LEU A 61 -15.08 -3.21 -5.09
N LEU A 62 -14.84 -4.53 -5.16
CA LEU A 62 -13.75 -5.19 -4.44
C LEU A 62 -12.38 -4.64 -4.86
N ARG A 63 -12.17 -4.52 -6.17
CA ARG A 63 -11.00 -3.92 -6.82
C ARG A 63 -10.72 -2.50 -6.32
N ARG A 64 -11.76 -1.66 -6.21
CA ARG A 64 -11.63 -0.29 -5.69
C ARG A 64 -11.21 -0.27 -4.22
N LYS A 65 -11.77 -1.16 -3.39
CA LYS A 65 -11.38 -1.31 -1.98
C LYS A 65 -9.91 -1.76 -1.85
N ARG A 66 -9.51 -2.79 -2.61
CA ARG A 66 -8.11 -3.25 -2.69
C ARG A 66 -7.17 -2.12 -3.13
N ASN A 67 -7.49 -1.43 -4.23
CA ASN A 67 -6.64 -0.36 -4.74
C ASN A 67 -6.49 0.80 -3.74
N ARG A 68 -7.54 1.12 -2.96
CA ARG A 68 -7.43 2.09 -1.87
C ARG A 68 -6.44 1.62 -0.80
N ALA A 69 -6.48 0.35 -0.41
CA ALA A 69 -5.53 -0.22 0.55
C ALA A 69 -4.07 -0.17 0.01
N VAL A 70 -3.87 -0.49 -1.27
CA VAL A 70 -2.56 -0.36 -1.95
C VAL A 70 -2.08 1.09 -1.94
N SER A 71 -2.95 2.06 -2.24
CA SER A 71 -2.58 3.48 -2.19
C SER A 71 -2.22 3.94 -0.77
N ILE A 72 -2.94 3.49 0.27
CA ILE A 72 -2.60 3.77 1.67
C ILE A 72 -1.22 3.19 2.00
N MET A 73 -0.94 1.96 1.59
CA MET A 73 0.37 1.33 1.80
C MET A 73 1.50 2.15 1.15
N TYR A 74 1.30 2.67 -0.06
CA TYR A 74 2.28 3.54 -0.73
C TYR A 74 2.52 4.85 0.02
N TRP A 75 1.46 5.49 0.53
CA TRP A 75 1.60 6.68 1.37
C TRP A 75 2.40 6.40 2.64
N ILE A 76 2.15 5.27 3.30
CA ILE A 76 2.93 4.85 4.48
C ILE A 76 4.40 4.63 4.10
N ALA A 77 4.66 3.93 2.99
CA ALA A 77 6.03 3.69 2.52
C ALA A 77 6.77 5.00 2.22
N LEU A 78 6.11 5.99 1.62
CA LEU A 78 6.68 7.32 1.38
C LEU A 78 7.03 8.04 2.70
N LEU A 79 6.15 7.98 3.70
CA LEU A 79 6.42 8.57 5.03
C LEU A 79 7.61 7.90 5.72
N ILE A 80 7.69 6.57 5.66
CA ILE A 80 8.84 5.81 6.16
C ILE A 80 10.12 6.27 5.46
N PHE A 81 10.10 6.40 4.13
CA PHE A 81 11.25 6.87 3.36
C PHE A 81 11.71 8.26 3.82
N ILE A 82 10.79 9.23 3.98
CA ILE A 82 11.13 10.58 4.45
C ILE A 82 11.75 10.55 5.85
N LEU A 83 11.19 9.78 6.77
CA LEU A 83 11.70 9.67 8.15
C LEU A 83 13.07 9.01 8.22
N VAL A 84 13.30 7.96 7.44
CA VAL A 84 14.63 7.31 7.35
C VAL A 84 15.67 8.29 6.85
N ASN A 85 15.37 9.07 5.81
CA ASN A 85 16.28 10.10 5.30
C ASN A 85 16.55 11.21 6.34
N SER A 86 15.55 11.63 7.09
CA SER A 86 15.73 12.59 8.19
C SER A 86 16.69 12.06 9.26
N ILE A 87 16.52 10.81 9.70
CA ILE A 87 17.43 10.19 10.67
C ILE A 87 18.84 10.06 10.10
N MET A 88 18.97 9.63 8.84
CA MET A 88 20.26 9.50 8.17
C MET A 88 20.99 10.85 8.12
N SER A 89 20.30 11.94 7.76
CA SER A 89 20.88 13.28 7.74
C SER A 89 21.46 13.68 9.11
N HIS A 90 20.72 13.45 10.20
CA HIS A 90 21.23 13.72 11.54
C HIS A 90 22.46 12.86 11.91
N ILE A 91 22.49 11.60 11.48
CA ILE A 91 23.64 10.71 11.69
C ILE A 91 24.86 11.23 10.93
N LEU A 92 24.69 11.59 9.66
CA LEU A 92 25.77 12.11 8.81
C LEU A 92 26.34 13.41 9.38
N ILE A 93 25.49 14.34 9.83
CA ILE A 93 25.93 15.57 10.49
C ILE A 93 26.76 15.26 11.72
N LYS A 94 26.38 14.26 12.54
CA LYS A 94 27.14 13.88 13.73
C LYS A 94 28.50 13.23 13.43
N ILE A 95 28.65 12.60 12.26
CA ILE A 95 29.89 11.93 11.84
C ILE A 95 30.86 12.91 11.18
N PHE A 96 30.34 13.83 10.35
CA PHE A 96 31.15 14.65 9.45
C PHE A 96 31.14 16.16 9.77
N GLY A 97 30.18 16.64 10.57
CA GLY A 97 30.05 18.03 10.99
C GLY A 97 30.52 18.24 12.42
#